data_AF-A0A7K3G3C3-F1
#
_entry.id   AF-A0A7K3G3C3-F1
#
_cell.length_a   1.000
_cell.length_b   1.000
_cell.length_c   1.000
_cell.angle_alpha   90.00
_cell.angle_beta   90.00
_cell.angle_gamma   90.00
#
_symmetry.space_group_name_H-M   'P 1'
#
loop_
_entity.id
_entity.type
_entity.pdbx_description
1 polymer ?
#
loop_
_entity_poly.entity_id
_entity_poly.type
_entity_poly.pdbx_seq_one_letter_code
_entity_poly.pdbx_strand_id
1 'polypeptide(L)' 'MTVDPTEPDTFAEEEAVELDEETPEADAAEQHAELRPREDEPLAHVERESANEADASEQARVVALDEDDYR' A
#
# COMPACT_ATOMS: atom_id res chain seq x y z
N MET A 1 5.01 18.12 17.59
CA MET A 1 5.07 18.70 16.24
C MET A 1 4.64 17.60 15.29
N THR A 2 3.71 17.85 14.38
CA THR A 2 3.30 16.88 13.37
C THR A 2 4.23 17.04 12.17
N VAL A 3 4.84 15.94 11.73
CA VAL A 3 5.69 15.91 10.53
C VAL A 3 4.77 15.84 9.30
N ASP A 4 5.10 16.56 8.24
CA ASP A 4 4.34 16.52 6.98
C ASP A 4 4.75 15.28 6.17
N PRO A 5 3.84 14.33 5.90
CA PRO A 5 4.17 13.11 5.16
C PRO A 5 4.56 13.37 3.69
N THR A 6 4.34 14.58 3.16
CA THR A 6 4.73 14.98 1.80
C THR A 6 6.15 15.55 1.71
N GLU A 7 6.79 15.82 2.85
CA GLU A 7 8.17 16.31 2.93
C GLU A 7 9.10 15.22 3.50
N PRO A 8 9.58 14.25 2.70
CA PRO A 8 10.32 13.08 3.19
C PRO A 8 11.66 13.43 3.85
N ASP A 9 12.24 14.59 3.53
CA ASP A 9 13.50 15.06 4.13
C ASP A 9 13.34 15.53 5.59
N THR A 10 12.11 15.56 6.10
CA THR A 10 11.83 15.89 7.51
C THR A 10 11.92 14.68 8.44
N PHE A 11 12.04 13.47 7.89
CA PHE A 11 12.34 12.26 8.65
C PHE A 11 13.85 12.18 8.91
N ALA A 12 14.25 11.76 10.10
CA ALA A 12 15.66 11.49 10.38
C ALA A 12 16.13 10.29 9.53
N GLU A 13 17.32 10.39 8.93
CA GLU A 13 17.93 9.27 8.19
C GLU A 13 18.13 8.05 9.09
N GLU A 14 17.89 6.86 8.54
CA GLU A 14 17.89 5.59 9.26
C GLU A 14 19.26 5.29 9.88
N GLU A 15 19.29 5.24 11.21
CA GLU A 15 20.43 4.76 12.00
C GLU A 15 20.49 3.22 11.85
N ALA A 16 21.69 2.62 11.83
CA ALA A 16 21.84 1.17 11.75
C ALA A 16 21.01 0.48 12.87
N VAL A 17 19.93 -0.19 12.47
CA VAL A 17 18.91 -0.70 13.39
C VAL A 17 19.45 -1.95 14.08
N GLU A 18 19.71 -1.86 15.39
CA GLU A 18 19.84 -3.05 16.24
C GLU A 18 18.50 -3.81 16.19
N LEU A 19 18.53 -5.06 15.74
CA LEU A 19 17.32 -5.87 15.59
C LEU A 19 16.75 -6.21 16.97
N ASP A 20 15.47 -5.90 17.16
CA ASP A 20 14.75 -6.22 18.40
C ASP A 20 14.28 -7.69 18.42
N GLU A 21 13.92 -8.22 19.59
CA GLU A 21 13.45 -9.61 19.75
C GLU A 21 12.20 -9.94 18.91
N GLU A 22 11.35 -8.94 18.64
CA GLU A 22 10.15 -9.02 17.82
C GLU A 22 10.43 -8.93 16.31
N THR A 23 11.69 -8.67 15.91
CA THR A 23 12.12 -8.64 14.51
C THR A 23 13.23 -9.67 14.27
N PRO A 24 12.89 -10.97 14.10
CA PRO A 24 13.86 -12.01 13.79
C PRO A 24 14.77 -11.63 12.61
N GLU A 25 16.02 -12.09 12.63
CA GLU A 25 17.02 -11.77 11.59
C GLU A 25 16.56 -12.12 10.17
N ALA A 26 15.81 -13.21 10.01
CA ALA A 26 15.26 -13.62 8.72
C ALA A 26 14.21 -12.61 8.21
N ASP A 27 13.30 -12.18 9.08
CA ASP A 27 12.23 -11.24 8.74
C ASP A 27 12.83 -9.87 8.41
N ALA A 28 13.83 -9.40 9.17
CA ALA A 28 14.56 -8.18 8.88
C ALA A 28 15.25 -8.25 7.51
N ALA A 29 15.90 -9.38 7.18
CA ALA A 29 16.55 -9.57 5.90
C ALA A 29 15.55 -9.51 4.73
N GLU A 30 14.34 -10.04 4.90
CA GLU A 30 13.28 -9.94 3.89
C GLU A 30 12.74 -8.50 3.75
N GLN A 31 12.54 -7.79 4.86
CA GLN A 31 12.00 -6.42 4.87
C GLN A 31 12.94 -5.38 4.25
N HIS A 32 14.25 -5.54 4.46
CA HIS A 32 15.26 -4.65 3.89
C HIS A 32 15.68 -5.03 2.46
N ALA A 33 15.13 -6.10 1.89
CA ALA A 33 15.42 -6.48 0.52
C ALA A 33 14.78 -5.47 -0.45
N GLU A 34 15.54 -5.03 -1.46
CA GLU A 34 15.03 -4.15 -2.50
C GLU A 34 13.81 -4.77 -3.19
N LEU A 35 12.70 -4.03 -3.21
CA LEU A 35 11.52 -4.42 -3.97
C LEU A 35 11.84 -4.34 -5.45
N ARG A 36 11.64 -5.44 -6.18
CA ARG A 36 11.67 -5.41 -7.64
C ARG A 36 10.42 -4.66 -8.12
N PRO A 37 10.56 -3.58 -8.91
CA PRO A 37 9.41 -2.93 -9.53
C PRO A 37 8.82 -3.90 -10.56
N ARG A 38 7.91 -4.76 -10.12
CA ARG A 38 6.90 -5.33 -10.98
C ARG A 38 5.73 -4.41 -10.85
N GLU A 39 5.23 -3.92 -11.98
CA GLU A 39 3.88 -3.39 -11.99
C GLU A 39 2.97 -4.49 -11.42
N ASP A 40 2.17 -4.16 -10.41
CA ASP A 40 1.06 -5.02 -10.05
C ASP A 40 0.27 -5.30 -11.34
N GLU A 41 -0.21 -6.54 -11.49
CA GLU A 41 -1.07 -6.84 -12.62
C GLU A 41 -2.22 -5.82 -12.59
N PRO A 42 -2.40 -5.02 -13.66
CA PRO A 42 -3.48 -4.06 -13.67
C PRO A 42 -4.78 -4.83 -13.38
N LEU A 43 -5.66 -4.23 -12.58
CA LEU A 43 -7.03 -4.72 -12.34
C LEU A 43 -7.85 -4.59 -13.65
N ALA A 44 -7.37 -5.20 -14.73
CA ALA A 44 -7.89 -5.12 -16.08
C ALA A 44 -9.13 -6.01 -16.24
N HIS A 45 -9.40 -6.90 -15.29
CA HIS A 45 -10.53 -7.81 -15.35
C HIS A 45 -11.07 -8.18 -13.96
N VAL A 46 -12.29 -7.75 -13.65
CA VAL A 46 -13.10 -8.39 -12.60
C VAL A 46 -13.73 -9.62 -13.24
N GLU A 47 -13.28 -10.81 -12.84
CA GLU A 47 -13.90 -12.10 -13.17
C GLU A 47 -15.34 -12.11 -12.64
N ARG A 48 -16.33 -11.76 -13.48
CA ARG A 48 -17.73 -11.61 -13.04
C ARG A 48 -18.34 -12.88 -12.44
N GLU A 49 -17.77 -14.05 -12.74
CA GLU A 49 -18.22 -15.33 -12.21
C GLU A 49 -17.53 -15.70 -10.87
N SER A 50 -16.49 -14.98 -10.45
CA SER A 50 -15.79 -15.25 -9.19
C SER A 50 -16.54 -14.73 -7.95
N ALA A 51 -17.55 -13.88 -8.14
CA ALA A 51 -18.37 -13.30 -7.10
C ALA A 51 -19.86 -13.44 -7.47
N ASN A 52 -20.75 -13.31 -6.49
CA ASN A 52 -22.18 -13.24 -6.81
C ASN A 52 -22.49 -11.96 -7.60
N GLU A 53 -23.66 -11.92 -8.25
CA GLU A 53 -24.04 -10.83 -9.15
C GLU A 53 -24.03 -9.44 -8.46
N ALA A 54 -24.42 -9.37 -7.19
CA ALA A 54 -24.44 -8.12 -6.45
C ALA A 54 -23.01 -7.62 -6.16
N ASP A 55 -22.14 -8.51 -5.68
CA ASP A 55 -20.75 -8.19 -5.38
C ASP A 55 -19.98 -7.79 -6.65
N ALA A 56 -20.17 -8.52 -7.76
CA ALA A 56 -19.53 -8.20 -9.05
C ALA A 56 -20.00 -6.84 -9.59
N SER A 57 -21.27 -6.49 -9.39
CA SER A 57 -21.84 -5.20 -9.81
C SER A 57 -21.29 -4.04 -8.98
N GLU A 58 -21.08 -4.23 -7.68
CA GLU A 58 -20.48 -3.23 -6.79
C GLU A 58 -19.00 -3.01 -7.13
N GLN A 59 -18.22 -4.08 -7.32
CA GLN A 59 -16.80 -4.00 -7.66
C GLN A 59 -16.52 -3.36 -9.03
N ALA A 60 -17.44 -3.51 -9.98
CA ALA A 60 -17.34 -2.87 -11.29
C ALA A 60 -17.77 -1.39 -11.27
N ARG A 61 -18.28 -0.87 -10.15
CA ARG A 61 -18.75 0.53 -10.07
C ARG A 61 -17.56 1.48 -9.97
N VAL A 62 -17.51 2.43 -10.89
CA VAL A 62 -16.58 3.57 -10.79
C VAL A 62 -17.15 4.58 -9.79
N VAL A 63 -16.42 4.83 -8.71
CA VAL A 63 -16.74 5.90 -7.75
C VAL A 63 -16.15 7.20 -8.27
N ALA A 64 -17.00 8.19 -8.52
CA ALA A 64 -16.52 9.54 -8.82
C ALA A 64 -15.90 10.14 -7.56
N LEU A 65 -14.65 10.56 -7.64
CA LEU A 65 -14.04 11.39 -6.60
C LEU A 65 -14.60 12.79 -6.76
N ASP A 66 -15.40 13.23 -5.79
CA ASP A 66 -15.81 14.63 -5.67
C ASP A 66 -14.93 15.29 -4.60
N GLU A 67 -13.97 16.10 -5.05
CA GLU A 67 -13.03 16.80 -4.18
C GLU A 67 -13.75 17.86 -3.31
N ASP A 68 -14.96 18.29 -3.70
CA ASP A 68 -15.79 19.25 -2.95
C ASP A 68 -16.60 18.60 -1.81
N ASP A 69 -16.67 17.27 -1.74
CA ASP A 69 -17.39 16.51 -0.69
C ASP A 69 -16.59 16.43 0.63
N TYR A 70 -15.28 16.69 0.60
CA TYR A 70 -14.44 16.79 1.78
C TYR A 70 -14.27 18.27 2.16
N ARG A 71 -15.21 18.83 2.96
CA ARG A 71 -15.08 20.15 3.61
C ARG A 71 -15.13 20.09 5.12
#